data_AF-A0A7C4LAM2-F1
#
_entry.id   AF-A0A7C4LAM2-F1
#
_cell.length_a   1.000
_cell.length_b   1.000
_cell.length_c   1.000
_cell.angle_alpha   90.00
_cell.angle_beta   90.00
_cell.angle_gamma   90.00
#
_symmetry.space_group_name_H-M   'P 1'
#
loop_
_entity.id
_entity.type
_entity.pdbx_description
1 polymer ?
#
loop_
_entity_poly.entity_id
_entity_poly.type
_entity_poly.pdbx_seq_one_letter_code
_entity_poly.pdbx_strand_id
1 'polypeptide(L)' 'MTQLELTLALPDALAREAEAAGLLTPDAIARLLEAELRRRRIDGLFNAADRLAALDEPPLTDAELNAEIQAARARRR' A
#
# COMPACT_ATOMS: atom_id res chain seq x y z
N MET A 1 -15.89 7.59 12.21
CA MET A 1 -15.17 6.44 12.81
C MET A 1 -15.99 5.20 12.52
N THR A 2 -15.33 4.11 12.12
CA THR A 2 -15.98 2.82 11.87
C THR A 2 -15.55 1.86 12.96
N GLN A 3 -16.48 1.08 13.51
CA GLN A 3 -16.18 0.04 14.48
C GLN A 3 -16.15 -1.33 13.79
N LEU A 4 -15.14 -2.13 14.11
CA LEU A 4 -14.94 -3.48 13.59
C LEU A 4 -14.60 -4.40 14.76
N GLU A 5 -15.15 -5.61 14.75
CA GLU A 5 -14.75 -6.68 15.67
C GLU A 5 -13.78 -7.63 14.95
N LEU A 6 -12.67 -7.98 15.61
CA LEU A 6 -11.62 -8.80 15.03
C LEU A 6 -11.28 -9.94 16.00
N THR A 7 -11.45 -11.18 15.56
CA THR A 7 -11.06 -12.38 16.31
C THR A 7 -9.77 -12.93 15.70
N LEU A 8 -8.73 -13.08 16.53
CA LEU A 8 -7.40 -13.53 16.10
C LEU A 8 -6.98 -14.76 16.92
N ALA A 9 -6.41 -15.75 16.24
CA ALA A 9 -5.68 -16.83 16.91
C ALA A 9 -4.19 -16.49 16.87
N LEU A 10 -3.62 -16.22 18.05
CA LEU A 10 -2.21 -15.91 18.22
C LEU A 10 -1.56 -16.99 19.09
N PRO A 11 -0.27 -17.32 18.89
CA PRO A 11 0.47 -18.12 19.85
C PRO A 11 0.43 -17.46 21.23
N ASP A 12 0.16 -18.22 22.29
CA ASP A 12 -0.03 -17.69 23.65
C ASP A 12 1.13 -16.80 24.12
N ALA A 13 2.36 -17.17 23.79
CA ALA A 13 3.54 -16.39 24.14
C ALA A 13 3.51 -14.99 23.48
N LEU A 14 3.16 -14.93 22.20
CA LEU A 14 3.06 -13.69 21.44
C LEU A 14 1.88 -12.83 21.95
N ALA A 15 0.75 -13.45 22.26
CA ALA A 15 -0.42 -12.73 22.79
C ALA A 15 -0.07 -12.03 24.12
N ARG A 16 0.58 -12.75 25.05
CA ARG A 16 1.00 -12.19 26.34
C ARG A 16 2.01 -11.06 26.19
N GLU A 17 2.99 -11.23 25.31
CA GLU A 17 4.01 -10.20 25.06
C GLU A 17 3.39 -8.94 24.43
N ALA A 18 2.54 -9.12 23.41
CA ALA A 18 1.84 -8.01 22.75
C ALA A 18 0.90 -7.27 23.72
N GLU A 19 0.20 -8.00 24.59
CA GLU A 19 -0.64 -7.41 25.63
C GLU A 19 0.18 -6.62 26.65
N ALA A 20 1.27 -7.19 27.16
CA ALA A 20 2.17 -6.52 28.10
C ALA A 20 2.81 -5.26 27.50
N ALA A 21 3.07 -5.26 26.19
CA ALA A 21 3.54 -4.11 25.43
C ALA A 21 2.44 -3.09 25.06
N GLY A 22 1.18 -3.35 25.40
CA GLY A 22 0.04 -2.47 25.08
C GLY A 22 -0.34 -2.44 23.59
N LEU A 23 0.13 -3.42 22.81
CA LEU A 23 -0.09 -3.49 21.36
C LEU A 23 -1.50 -3.94 20.98
N LEU A 24 -2.25 -4.55 21.91
CA LEU A 24 -3.62 -5.05 21.68
C LEU A 24 -4.72 -4.02 21.99
N THR A 25 -4.37 -2.74 22.16
CA THR A 25 -5.36 -1.66 22.31
C THR A 25 -5.85 -1.16 20.94
N PRO A 26 -7.09 -0.63 20.84
CA PRO A 26 -7.60 -0.10 19.57
C PRO A 26 -6.65 0.92 18.91
N ASP A 27 -6.09 1.84 19.70
CA ASP A 27 -5.17 2.88 19.20
C ASP A 27 -3.84 2.29 18.72
N ALA A 28 -3.30 1.29 19.42
CA ALA A 28 -2.05 0.64 19.00
C ALA A 28 -2.26 -0.19 17.73
N ILE A 29 -3.35 -0.93 17.64
CA ILE A 29 -3.72 -1.69 16.43
C ILE A 29 -3.94 -0.75 15.25
N ALA A 30 -4.62 0.39 15.43
CA ALA A 30 -4.78 1.39 14.38
C ALA A 30 -3.43 1.88 13.84
N ARG A 31 -2.49 2.23 14.73
CA ARG A 31 -1.13 2.64 14.34
C ARG A 31 -0.36 1.55 13.61
N LEU A 32 -0.48 0.29 14.05
CA LEU A 32 0.14 -0.86 13.39
C LEU A 32 -0.40 -1.04 11.96
N LEU A 33 -1.72 -0.95 11.77
CA LEU A 33 -2.34 -1.04 10.45
C LEU A 33 -1.92 0.12 9.54
N GLU A 34 -1.90 1.35 10.04
CA GLU A 34 -1.44 2.51 9.27
C GLU A 34 0.03 2.38 8.83
N ALA A 35 0.90 1.93 9.73
CA ALA A 35 2.31 1.70 9.44
C ALA A 35 2.48 0.61 8.36
N GLU A 36 1.76 -0.50 8.48
CA GLU A 36 1.82 -1.60 7.52
C GLU A 36 1.28 -1.18 6.14
N LEU A 37 0.17 -0.43 6.10
CA LEU A 37 -0.35 0.13 4.85
C LEU A 37 0.67 1.09 4.20
N ARG A 38 1.37 1.89 5.01
CA ARG A 38 2.42 2.79 4.51
C ARG A 38 3.58 2.00 3.93
N ARG A 39 4.05 0.96 4.64
CA ARG A 39 5.12 0.07 4.17
C ARG A 39 4.76 -0.55 2.83
N ARG A 40 3.57 -1.16 2.72
CA ARG A 40 3.09 -1.78 1.48
C ARG A 40 2.91 -0.80 0.32
N ARG A 41 2.51 0.44 0.58
CA ARG A 41 2.44 1.47 -0.47
C ARG A 41 3.82 1.79 -1.04
N ILE A 42 4.83 1.88 -0.17
CA ILE A 42 6.21 2.12 -0.57
C ILE A 42 6.74 0.92 -1.37
N ASP A 43 6.49 -0.31 -0.90
CA ASP A 43 6.87 -1.53 -1.62
C ASP A 43 6.18 -1.64 -2.98
N GLY A 44 4.93 -1.17 -3.08
CA GLY A 44 4.18 -1.11 -4.35
C GLY A 44 4.79 -0.12 -5.34
N LEU A 45 5.25 1.04 -4.86
CA LEU A 45 5.95 2.03 -5.70
C LEU A 45 7.25 1.46 -6.24
N PHE A 46 8.09 0.87 -5.39
CA PHE A 46 9.37 0.31 -5.84
C PHE A 46 9.17 -0.90 -6.76
N ASN A 47 8.23 -1.81 -6.47
CA ASN A 47 7.88 -2.89 -7.40
C ASN A 47 7.34 -2.39 -8.75
N ALA A 48 6.62 -1.27 -8.77
CA ALA A 48 6.18 -0.66 -10.02
C ALA A 48 7.36 -0.04 -10.78
N ALA A 49 8.26 0.64 -10.08
CA ALA A 49 9.48 1.22 -10.65
C ALA A 49 10.41 0.13 -11.22
N ASP A 50 10.62 -0.97 -10.50
CA ASP A 50 11.44 -2.11 -10.95
C ASP A 50 10.85 -2.75 -12.20
N ARG A 51 9.52 -2.95 -12.24
CA ARG A 51 8.83 -3.45 -13.44
C ARG A 51 8.96 -2.50 -14.63
N LEU A 52 8.88 -1.19 -14.41
CA LEU A 52 9.06 -0.18 -15.46
C LEU A 52 10.49 -0.16 -15.98
N ALA A 53 11.49 -0.23 -15.07
CA ALA A 53 12.90 -0.25 -15.43
C ALA A 53 13.32 -1.53 -16.18
N ALA A 54 12.61 -2.63 -15.95
CA ALA A 54 12.82 -3.88 -16.67
C ALA A 54 12.23 -3.92 -18.09
N LEU A 55 11.42 -2.91 -18.48
CA LEU A 55 10.94 -2.79 -19.85
C LEU A 55 12.07 -2.31 -20.76
N ASP A 56 12.36 -3.08 -21.80
CA ASP A 56 13.31 -2.69 -22.86
C ASP A 56 12.59 -1.88 -23.95
N GLU A 57 11.85 -0.86 -23.51
CA GLU A 57 11.12 0.05 -24.40
C GLU A 57 11.71 1.45 -24.30
N PRO A 58 11.94 2.14 -25.44
CA PRO A 58 12.39 3.51 -25.41
C PRO A 58 11.33 4.41 -24.75
N PRO A 59 11.73 5.45 -24.01
CA PRO A 59 10.78 6.41 -23.47
C PRO A 59 10.04 7.12 -24.61
N LEU A 60 8.74 7.33 -24.43
CA LEU A 60 7.92 8.13 -25.34
C LEU A 60 8.49 9.55 -25.45
N THR A 61 8.36 10.15 -26.63
CA THR A 61 8.60 11.59 -26.79
C THR A 61 7.48 12.39 -26.11
N ASP A 62 7.76 13.65 -25.77
CA ASP A 62 6.76 14.55 -25.17
C ASP A 62 5.50 14.70 -26.03
N ALA A 63 5.64 14.63 -27.36
CA ALA A 63 4.53 14.74 -28.30
C ALA A 63 3.63 13.48 -28.23
N GLU A 64 4.23 12.29 -28.25
CA GLU A 64 3.52 11.01 -28.14
C GLU A 64 2.83 10.88 -26.77
N LEU A 65 3.52 11.24 -25.70
CA LEU A 65 2.95 11.24 -24.35
C LEU A 65 1.73 12.16 -24.25
N ASN A 66 1.82 13.37 -24.79
CA ASN A 66 0.69 14.31 -24.79
C ASN A 66 -0.49 13.78 -25.61
N ALA A 67 -0.25 13.17 -26.77
CA ALA A 67 -1.30 12.57 -27.58
C ALA A 67 -2.05 11.47 -26.80
N GLU A 68 -1.33 10.59 -26.11
CA GLU A 68 -1.92 9.50 -25.33
C GLU A 68 -2.72 10.03 -24.13
N ILE A 69 -2.21 11.04 -23.42
CA ILE A 69 -2.93 11.69 -22.30
C ILE A 69 -4.26 12.28 -22.77
N GLN A 70 -4.28 12.95 -23.93
CA GLN A 70 -5.52 13.54 -24.45
C GLN A 70 -6.52 12.46 -24.89
N ALA A 71 -6.05 11.39 -25.55
CA ALA A 71 -6.90 10.26 -25.92
C ALA A 71 -7.53 9.59 -24.69
N ALA A 72 -6.75 9.34 -23.64
CA ALA A 72 -7.24 8.75 -22.39
C ALA A 72 -8.28 9.63 -21.70
N ARG A 73 -8.10 10.95 -21.71
CA ARG A 73 -9.07 11.92 -21.15
C ARG A 73 -10.36 11.97 -21.96
N ALA A 74 -10.28 11.90 -23.29
CA ALA A 74 -11.45 11.88 -24.15
C ALA A 74 -12.32 10.63 -23.91
N ARG A 75 -11.70 9.46 -23.69
CA ARG A 75 -12.40 8.20 -23.38
C ARG A 75 -13.09 8.18 -22.00
N ARG A 76 -12.73 9.07 -21.08
CA ARG A 76 -13.31 9.16 -19.73
C ARG A 76 -14.49 10.15 -19.63
N ARG A 77 -14.79 10.89 -20.70
CA ARG A 77 -15.96 11.78 -20.79
C ARG A 77 -17.12 11.05 -21.44
#